data_AF-A0A2V8T8U8-F1
#
_entry.id   AF-A0A2V8T8U8-F1
#
_cell.length_a   1.000
_cell.length_b   1.000
_cell.length_c   1.000
_cell.angle_alpha   90.00
_cell.angle_beta   90.00
_cell.angle_gamma   90.00
#
_symmetry.space_group_name_H-M   'P 1'
#
loop_
_entity.id
_entity.type
_entity.pdbx_description
1 polymer ?
#
loop_
_entity_poly.entity_id
_entity_poly.type
_entity_poly.pdbx_seq_one_letter_code
_entity_poly.pdbx_strand_id
1 'polypeptide(L)'
;MASSKARPPQADFLPLRSETLRESFQEKMRQKGTHRASRGGGPDGEFRVVQVSHGPHPEAEALHEGFVPGSSKLKVTLDLLNLPLFAEGIPPAAVPQLCEIFPSLARHRCCGRNELTSTLFRRKSRSGCALSPADTNTDLCHLLEHLALELVVAMGPATRCSGITCAHRSPLHRFDLFLECGDARVGMAALRCGAHILHSVLVRGEPPAGAVRYAETARYFLRRSRSVLNPGDVFTDLEGDPAELEDALRSLARIGFLVEDRFSFDFSGTVLYRYHLSPSLPPNPENIFT
;
A
#
# COMPACT_ATOMS: atom_id res chain seq x y z
N MET A 1 -19.21 -59.34 73.49
CA MET A 1 -18.18 -60.24 74.06
C MET A 1 -17.06 -60.40 73.06
N ALA A 2 -15.82 -60.40 73.54
CA ALA A 2 -14.52 -60.47 72.83
C ALA A 2 -14.17 -59.20 71.99
N SER A 3 -13.29 -58.27 72.38
CA SER A 3 -11.96 -58.27 73.03
C SER A 3 -10.79 -58.22 72.04
N SER A 4 -9.89 -57.25 72.30
CA SER A 4 -8.45 -57.27 72.02
C SER A 4 -8.01 -57.02 70.56
N LYS A 5 -6.98 -56.22 70.23
CA LYS A 5 -5.91 -55.52 70.98
C LYS A 5 -5.22 -54.54 70.02
N ALA A 6 -4.60 -53.51 70.59
CA ALA A 6 -3.77 -52.52 69.91
C ALA A 6 -2.34 -53.00 69.58
N ARG A 7 -1.72 -52.44 68.52
CA ARG A 7 -0.39 -51.78 68.56
C ARG A 7 -0.09 -50.95 67.27
N PRO A 8 0.70 -49.86 67.37
CA PRO A 8 1.03 -48.89 66.29
C PRO A 8 2.48 -49.11 65.77
N PRO A 9 3.14 -48.11 65.14
CA PRO A 9 2.85 -47.32 63.94
C PRO A 9 3.84 -47.67 62.80
N GLN A 10 3.55 -47.31 61.55
CA GLN A 10 4.62 -46.97 60.58
C GLN A 10 4.08 -46.06 59.48
N ALA A 11 4.85 -44.99 59.27
CA ALA A 11 4.63 -43.97 58.27
C ALA A 11 4.87 -44.54 56.87
N ASP A 12 4.10 -44.06 55.89
CA ASP A 12 4.66 -43.75 54.58
C ASP A 12 3.81 -42.68 53.88
N PHE A 13 4.47 -41.54 53.71
CA PHE A 13 4.32 -40.53 52.66
C PHE A 13 2.97 -39.78 52.52
N LEU A 14 2.94 -38.66 53.24
CA LEU A 14 2.52 -37.36 52.73
C LEU A 14 2.75 -37.21 51.20
N PRO A 15 1.85 -36.60 50.42
CA PRO A 15 2.27 -35.91 49.21
C PRO A 15 3.21 -34.80 49.64
N LEU A 16 4.49 -35.01 49.36
CA LEU A 16 5.52 -33.99 49.43
C LEU A 16 5.15 -32.84 48.50
N ARG A 17 5.32 -31.64 49.04
CA ARG A 17 5.85 -30.46 48.33
C ARG A 17 4.96 -29.83 47.26
N SER A 18 4.40 -28.69 47.66
CA SER A 18 4.68 -27.40 47.03
C SER A 18 4.81 -27.44 45.50
N GLU A 19 3.68 -27.61 44.81
CA GLU A 19 3.50 -26.99 43.50
C GLU A 19 3.61 -25.49 43.72
N THR A 20 4.83 -25.01 43.52
CA THR A 20 5.19 -23.62 43.76
C THR A 20 4.28 -22.73 42.93
N LEU A 21 3.85 -21.62 43.51
CA LEU A 21 3.22 -20.47 42.83
C LEU A 21 3.96 -20.00 41.55
N ARG A 22 5.15 -20.54 41.26
CA ARG A 22 5.94 -20.34 40.06
C ARG A 22 5.38 -21.09 38.84
N GLU A 23 4.81 -22.27 39.00
CA GLU A 23 4.27 -23.06 37.88
C GLU A 23 2.94 -22.48 37.40
N SER A 24 2.04 -22.08 38.31
CA SER A 24 0.79 -21.39 37.91
C SER A 24 1.01 -20.00 37.33
N PHE A 25 2.13 -19.33 37.68
CA PHE A 25 2.52 -18.06 37.08
C PHE A 25 3.18 -18.24 35.72
N GLN A 26 3.99 -19.30 35.51
CA GLN A 26 4.53 -19.64 34.19
C GLN A 26 3.44 -20.11 33.22
N GLU A 27 2.43 -20.85 33.70
CA GLU A 27 1.24 -21.23 32.92
C GLU A 27 0.42 -19.99 32.52
N LYS A 28 0.20 -19.04 33.46
CA LYS A 28 -0.47 -17.76 33.18
C LYS A 28 0.33 -16.83 32.27
N MET A 29 1.66 -16.84 32.36
CA MET A 29 2.53 -16.09 31.45
C MET A 29 2.60 -16.72 30.06
N ARG A 30 2.39 -18.05 29.95
CA ARG A 30 2.26 -18.76 28.68
C ARG A 30 0.91 -18.48 27.99
N GLN A 31 -0.16 -18.25 28.74
CA GLN A 31 -1.47 -17.82 28.21
C GLN A 31 -1.58 -16.30 27.97
N LYS A 32 -0.75 -15.45 28.60
CA LYS A 32 -0.63 -14.00 28.29
C LYS A 32 0.38 -13.68 27.18
N GLY A 33 1.04 -14.69 26.61
CA GLY A 33 2.07 -14.56 25.58
C GLY A 33 1.59 -14.70 24.12
N THR A 34 0.29 -14.82 23.87
CA THR A 34 -0.27 -14.99 22.51
C THR A 34 -0.87 -13.70 21.96
N HIS A 35 -0.07 -12.63 21.92
CA HIS A 35 -0.14 -11.61 20.88
C HIS A 35 1.28 -11.11 20.59
N ARG A 36 2.25 -12.03 20.48
CA ARG A 36 3.35 -11.74 19.56
C ARG A 36 2.76 -11.81 18.17
N ALA A 37 2.62 -10.66 17.54
CA ALA A 37 2.47 -10.57 16.10
C ALA A 37 3.47 -11.55 15.51
N SER A 38 2.93 -12.58 14.88
CA SER A 38 3.68 -13.45 13.99
C SER A 38 4.41 -12.54 13.02
N ARG A 39 5.71 -12.32 13.25
CA ARG A 39 6.68 -12.08 12.17
C ARG A 39 6.78 -13.38 11.38
N GLY A 40 5.68 -13.72 10.72
CA GLY A 40 5.57 -14.81 9.78
C GLY A 40 5.58 -14.16 8.43
N GLY A 41 6.55 -14.52 7.60
CA GLY A 41 6.50 -14.32 6.17
C GLY A 41 5.29 -15.07 5.62
N GLY A 42 4.12 -14.44 5.73
CA GLY A 42 2.99 -14.74 4.88
C GLY A 42 3.31 -14.31 3.45
N PRO A 43 2.55 -14.78 2.45
CA PRO A 43 2.71 -14.27 1.09
C PRO A 43 2.55 -12.75 1.14
N ASP A 44 3.59 -12.02 0.72
CA ASP A 44 3.53 -10.58 0.66
C ASP A 44 2.34 -10.19 -0.21
N GLY A 45 1.41 -9.45 0.36
CA GLY A 45 0.25 -8.97 -0.37
C GLY A 45 0.69 -8.16 -1.58
N GLU A 46 0.01 -8.27 -2.71
CA GLU A 46 0.41 -7.56 -3.91
C GLU A 46 -0.77 -6.97 -4.67
N PHE A 47 -0.51 -5.79 -5.24
CA PHE A 47 -1.32 -5.21 -6.30
C PHE A 47 -0.75 -5.72 -7.63
N ARG A 48 -1.49 -6.58 -8.33
CA ARG A 48 -1.05 -7.15 -9.61
C ARG A 48 -1.79 -6.49 -10.77
N VAL A 49 -1.05 -5.86 -11.67
CA VAL A 49 -1.62 -5.36 -12.94
C VAL A 49 -1.90 -6.53 -13.87
N VAL A 50 -3.15 -6.67 -14.28
CA VAL A 50 -3.62 -7.70 -15.22
C VAL A 50 -3.68 -7.13 -16.63
N GLN A 51 -4.26 -5.96 -16.78
CA GLN A 51 -4.48 -5.31 -18.07
C GLN A 51 -4.40 -3.80 -17.93
N VAL A 52 -3.89 -3.15 -18.98
CA VAL A 52 -3.86 -1.70 -19.10
C VAL A 52 -4.42 -1.32 -20.46
N SER A 53 -5.28 -0.30 -20.49
CA SER A 53 -5.67 0.38 -21.73
C SER A 53 -5.79 1.88 -21.49
N HIS A 54 -5.58 2.67 -22.53
CA HIS A 54 -5.70 4.12 -22.50
C HIS A 54 -6.56 4.59 -23.65
N GLY A 55 -7.54 5.44 -23.37
CA GLY A 55 -8.53 5.87 -24.35
C GLY A 55 -9.74 6.54 -23.71
N PRO A 56 -10.79 6.85 -24.48
CA PRO A 56 -11.93 7.62 -23.98
C PRO A 56 -12.78 6.85 -22.94
N HIS A 57 -12.88 5.53 -23.05
CA HIS A 57 -13.67 4.67 -22.15
C HIS A 57 -15.08 5.21 -21.85
N PRO A 58 -15.95 5.36 -22.87
CA PRO A 58 -17.29 5.93 -22.69
C PRO A 58 -18.15 5.13 -21.69
N GLU A 59 -17.87 3.84 -21.52
CA GLU A 59 -18.49 3.00 -20.50
C GLU A 59 -18.27 3.52 -19.06
N ALA A 60 -17.13 4.15 -18.79
CA ALA A 60 -16.83 4.73 -17.47
C ALA A 60 -17.51 6.10 -17.28
N GLU A 61 -17.67 6.88 -18.36
CA GLU A 61 -18.36 8.18 -18.33
C GLU A 61 -19.84 8.01 -17.95
N ALA A 62 -20.48 6.94 -18.44
CA ALA A 62 -21.85 6.61 -18.09
C ALA A 62 -22.05 6.28 -16.60
N LEU A 63 -20.97 5.92 -15.88
CA LEU A 63 -21.00 5.55 -14.47
C LEU A 63 -20.62 6.71 -13.53
N HIS A 64 -19.97 7.76 -14.03
CA HIS A 64 -19.50 8.86 -13.20
C HIS A 64 -19.53 10.20 -13.94
N GLU A 65 -20.50 11.03 -13.56
CA GLU A 65 -20.75 12.37 -14.12
C GLU A 65 -19.58 13.36 -13.95
N GLY A 66 -18.64 13.08 -13.06
CA GLY A 66 -17.46 13.92 -12.86
C GLY A 66 -16.38 13.75 -13.93
N PHE A 67 -16.47 12.77 -14.83
CA PHE A 67 -15.56 12.68 -15.96
C PHE A 67 -15.87 13.76 -17.00
N VAL A 68 -14.81 14.34 -17.57
CA VAL A 68 -14.93 15.21 -18.74
C VAL A 68 -15.30 14.35 -19.95
N PRO A 69 -16.44 14.61 -20.65
CA PRO A 69 -16.85 13.80 -21.79
C PRO A 69 -15.78 13.73 -22.89
N GLY A 70 -15.49 12.53 -23.38
CA GLY A 70 -14.47 12.27 -24.41
C GLY A 70 -13.03 12.36 -23.91
N SER A 71 -12.78 12.64 -22.62
CA SER A 71 -11.43 12.71 -22.07
C SER A 71 -10.76 11.34 -22.10
N SER A 72 -9.44 11.31 -22.33
CA SER A 72 -8.70 10.07 -22.18
C SER A 72 -8.61 9.67 -20.71
N LYS A 73 -8.76 8.37 -20.47
CA LYS A 73 -8.71 7.71 -19.18
C LYS A 73 -7.72 6.56 -19.28
N LEU A 74 -6.96 6.36 -18.22
CA LEU A 74 -6.21 5.14 -18.02
C LEU A 74 -7.13 4.13 -17.34
N LYS A 75 -7.44 3.04 -18.02
CA LYS A 75 -8.08 1.87 -17.42
C LYS A 75 -6.99 0.88 -17.00
N VAL A 76 -7.00 0.48 -15.73
CA VAL A 76 -6.14 -0.58 -15.22
C VAL A 76 -6.99 -1.63 -14.53
N THR A 77 -6.88 -2.87 -15.01
CA THR A 77 -7.43 -4.03 -14.30
C THR A 77 -6.39 -4.55 -13.32
N LEU A 78 -6.77 -4.64 -12.05
CA LEU A 78 -5.93 -5.02 -10.92
C LEU A 78 -6.49 -6.26 -10.23
N ASP A 79 -5.60 -7.16 -9.84
CA ASP A 79 -5.88 -8.21 -8.85
C ASP A 79 -5.24 -7.80 -7.50
N LEU A 80 -6.03 -7.79 -6.43
CA LEU A 80 -5.58 -7.55 -5.06
C LEU A 80 -5.40 -8.89 -4.35
N LEU A 81 -4.16 -9.37 -4.24
CA LEU A 81 -3.84 -10.72 -3.77
C LEU A 81 -3.15 -10.66 -2.41
N ASN A 82 -3.61 -11.46 -1.45
CA ASN A 82 -2.98 -11.64 -0.13
C ASN A 82 -2.74 -10.34 0.67
N LEU A 83 -3.44 -9.24 0.35
CA LEU A 83 -3.34 -8.01 1.11
C LEU A 83 -4.00 -8.17 2.50
N PRO A 84 -3.45 -7.53 3.55
CA PRO A 84 -4.07 -7.55 4.87
C PRO A 84 -5.51 -7.04 4.80
N LEU A 85 -6.47 -7.90 5.19
CA LEU A 85 -7.86 -7.53 5.30
C LEU A 85 -8.12 -6.95 6.69
N PHE A 86 -8.57 -5.71 6.73
CA PHE A 86 -8.98 -5.03 7.95
C PHE A 86 -10.50 -5.02 8.05
N ALA A 87 -11.04 -5.62 9.12
CA ALA A 87 -12.48 -5.69 9.36
C ALA A 87 -13.12 -4.29 9.42
N GLU A 88 -12.39 -3.31 9.95
CA GLU A 88 -12.86 -1.93 10.14
C GLU A 88 -12.47 -0.97 8.98
N GLY A 89 -11.83 -1.48 7.93
CA GLY A 89 -11.34 -0.67 6.81
C GLY A 89 -9.90 -0.20 7.03
N ILE A 90 -9.49 0.88 6.35
CA ILE A 90 -8.10 1.35 6.38
C ILE A 90 -7.64 1.59 7.83
N PRO A 91 -6.48 1.06 8.26
CA PRO A 91 -5.99 1.24 9.62
C PRO A 91 -5.95 2.72 10.03
N PRO A 92 -6.49 3.11 11.19
CA PRO A 92 -6.49 4.51 11.62
C PRO A 92 -5.09 5.14 11.69
N ALA A 93 -4.06 4.32 11.98
CA ALA A 93 -2.66 4.74 12.00
C ALA A 93 -2.08 5.05 10.60
N ALA A 94 -2.64 4.47 9.53
CA ALA A 94 -2.22 4.72 8.17
C ALA A 94 -2.66 6.11 7.66
N VAL A 95 -3.81 6.59 8.13
CA VAL A 95 -4.41 7.85 7.68
C VAL A 95 -3.48 9.07 7.82
N PRO A 96 -2.87 9.37 9.00
CA PRO A 96 -1.98 10.51 9.12
C PRO A 96 -0.77 10.43 8.19
N GLN A 97 -0.17 9.24 8.02
CA GLN A 97 0.97 9.03 7.13
C GLN A 97 0.60 9.28 5.66
N LEU A 98 -0.57 8.80 5.24
CA LEU A 98 -1.08 9.06 3.90
C LEU A 98 -1.39 10.54 3.69
N CYS A 99 -1.98 11.22 4.67
CA CYS A 99 -2.26 12.65 4.58
C CYS A 99 -0.99 13.53 4.59
N GLU A 100 0.11 13.04 5.16
CA GLU A 100 1.41 13.73 5.10
C GLU A 100 1.97 13.72 3.66
N ILE A 101 1.86 12.58 2.96
CA ILE A 101 2.31 12.43 1.58
C ILE A 101 1.32 13.04 0.58
N PHE A 102 0.02 13.00 0.91
CA PHE A 102 -1.09 13.47 0.09
C PHE A 102 -1.91 14.52 0.85
N PRO A 103 -1.44 15.78 0.93
CA PRO A 103 -2.07 16.80 1.76
C PRO A 103 -3.50 17.16 1.35
N SER A 104 -3.87 16.94 0.08
CA SER A 104 -5.25 17.17 -0.39
C SER A 104 -6.18 15.96 -0.24
N LEU A 105 -5.69 14.81 0.24
CA LEU A 105 -6.44 13.55 0.24
C LEU A 105 -7.71 13.66 1.09
N ALA A 106 -7.64 14.37 2.21
CA ALA A 106 -8.79 14.63 3.07
C ALA A 106 -9.88 15.48 2.41
N ARG A 107 -9.54 16.24 1.37
CA ARG A 107 -10.47 17.11 0.61
C ARG A 107 -11.13 16.37 -0.56
N HIS A 108 -10.72 15.14 -0.85
CA HIS A 108 -11.31 14.33 -1.91
C HIS A 108 -12.80 14.06 -1.61
N ARG A 109 -13.60 14.17 -2.67
CA ARG A 109 -15.02 13.85 -2.65
C ARG A 109 -15.24 12.48 -3.27
N CYS A 110 -16.08 11.68 -2.64
CA CYS A 110 -16.32 10.27 -2.92
C CYS A 110 -17.82 9.95 -2.74
N CYS A 111 -18.34 8.88 -3.38
CA CYS A 111 -19.71 8.37 -3.21
C CYS A 111 -20.81 9.47 -3.11
N GLY A 112 -21.12 10.21 -4.17
CA GLY A 112 -22.17 11.25 -4.11
C GLY A 112 -21.77 12.52 -3.33
N ARG A 113 -20.51 12.95 -3.46
CA ARG A 113 -19.92 14.16 -2.85
C ARG A 113 -19.66 14.09 -1.34
N ASN A 114 -19.71 12.90 -0.75
CA ASN A 114 -19.25 12.68 0.62
C ASN A 114 -17.73 12.89 0.73
N GLU A 115 -17.25 13.29 1.90
CA GLU A 115 -15.80 13.37 2.14
C GLU A 115 -15.18 11.96 2.22
N LEU A 116 -13.97 11.80 1.68
CA LEU A 116 -13.20 10.56 1.75
C LEU A 116 -13.05 10.05 3.19
N THR A 117 -12.82 10.97 4.12
CA THR A 117 -12.69 10.71 5.56
C THR A 117 -13.96 10.08 6.13
N SER A 118 -15.13 10.49 5.65
CA SER A 118 -16.43 10.02 6.11
C SER A 118 -16.82 8.67 5.49
N THR A 119 -16.29 8.34 4.30
CA THR A 119 -16.62 7.13 3.54
C THR A 119 -15.63 5.99 3.78
N LEU A 120 -14.33 6.20 3.52
CA LEU A 120 -13.28 5.17 3.61
C LEU A 120 -12.62 5.09 4.98
N PHE A 121 -12.33 6.22 5.63
CA PHE A 121 -11.57 6.21 6.90
C PHE A 121 -12.45 6.03 8.13
N ARG A 122 -13.70 6.51 8.11
CA ARG A 122 -14.61 6.43 9.26
C ARG A 122 -15.88 5.61 8.97
N ARG A 123 -16.15 5.24 7.71
CA ARG A 123 -17.34 4.49 7.27
C ARG A 123 -18.68 5.01 7.82
N LYS A 124 -18.79 6.32 8.10
CA LYS A 124 -19.96 6.95 8.71
C LYS A 124 -21.08 7.24 7.71
N SER A 125 -20.71 7.50 6.44
CA SER A 125 -21.65 7.79 5.36
C SER A 125 -21.22 7.02 4.12
N ARG A 126 -22.07 6.10 3.65
CA ARG A 126 -21.94 5.46 2.32
C ARG A 126 -23.13 5.81 1.43
N SER A 127 -23.89 6.86 1.76
CA SER A 127 -25.03 7.29 0.95
C SER A 127 -24.55 7.62 -0.47
N GLY A 128 -25.16 7.03 -1.49
CA GLY A 128 -24.72 7.19 -2.88
C GLY A 128 -23.49 6.36 -3.28
N CYS A 129 -22.99 5.49 -2.41
CA CYS A 129 -22.00 4.49 -2.78
C CYS A 129 -22.68 3.16 -3.14
N ALA A 130 -22.45 2.64 -4.34
CA ALA A 130 -22.91 1.31 -4.74
C ALA A 130 -22.06 0.17 -4.12
N LEU A 131 -21.06 0.51 -3.30
CA LEU A 131 -20.14 -0.45 -2.69
C LEU A 131 -20.82 -1.20 -1.55
N SER A 132 -20.69 -2.53 -1.55
CA SER A 132 -21.16 -3.38 -0.46
C SER A 132 -20.47 -2.97 0.85
N PRO A 133 -21.20 -2.84 1.98
CA PRO A 133 -20.64 -2.49 3.29
C PRO A 133 -19.52 -3.40 3.80
N ALA A 134 -19.36 -4.60 3.22
CA ALA A 134 -18.55 -5.68 3.77
C ALA A 134 -17.31 -6.06 2.94
N ASP A 135 -17.02 -5.39 1.82
CA ASP A 135 -15.86 -5.76 0.99
C ASP A 135 -14.65 -4.84 1.21
N THR A 136 -13.71 -5.32 2.04
CA THR A 136 -12.46 -4.61 2.35
C THR A 136 -11.56 -4.44 1.13
N ASN A 137 -11.58 -5.35 0.14
CA ASN A 137 -10.75 -5.20 -1.06
C ASN A 137 -11.23 -4.04 -1.93
N THR A 138 -12.55 -3.85 -1.99
CA THR A 138 -13.14 -2.69 -2.65
C THR A 138 -12.66 -1.39 -1.99
N ASP A 139 -12.70 -1.28 -0.66
CA ASP A 139 -12.25 -0.07 0.06
C ASP A 139 -10.75 0.22 -0.21
N LEU A 140 -9.92 -0.84 -0.28
CA LEU A 140 -8.49 -0.73 -0.58
C LEU A 140 -8.24 -0.24 -2.01
N CYS A 141 -8.92 -0.84 -2.99
CA CYS A 141 -8.80 -0.46 -4.39
C CYS A 141 -9.29 0.99 -4.62
N HIS A 142 -10.35 1.37 -3.93
CA HIS A 142 -10.90 2.73 -3.97
C HIS A 142 -9.97 3.76 -3.31
N LEU A 143 -9.31 3.42 -2.20
CA LEU A 143 -8.27 4.28 -1.65
C LEU A 143 -7.13 4.45 -2.66
N LEU A 144 -6.66 3.36 -3.26
CA LEU A 144 -5.60 3.40 -4.28
C LEU A 144 -5.96 4.32 -5.45
N GLU A 145 -7.22 4.30 -5.91
CA GLU A 145 -7.72 5.25 -6.91
C GLU A 145 -7.46 6.70 -6.47
N HIS A 146 -7.87 7.08 -5.26
CA HIS A 146 -7.68 8.45 -4.77
C HIS A 146 -6.20 8.83 -4.61
N LEU A 147 -5.35 7.91 -4.16
CA LEU A 147 -3.90 8.16 -4.11
C LEU A 147 -3.32 8.37 -5.52
N ALA A 148 -3.78 7.58 -6.49
CA ALA A 148 -3.35 7.73 -7.87
C ALA A 148 -3.82 9.06 -8.48
N LEU A 149 -5.03 9.53 -8.17
CA LEU A 149 -5.55 10.83 -8.65
C LEU A 149 -4.69 12.01 -8.14
N GLU A 150 -4.28 12.00 -6.87
CA GLU A 150 -3.34 12.99 -6.31
C GLU A 150 -2.04 13.04 -7.13
N LEU A 151 -1.48 11.86 -7.38
CA LEU A 151 -0.21 11.73 -8.11
C LEU A 151 -0.36 12.10 -9.59
N VAL A 152 -1.49 11.80 -10.23
CA VAL A 152 -1.78 12.25 -11.62
C VAL A 152 -1.75 13.77 -11.70
N VAL A 153 -2.40 14.47 -10.76
CA VAL A 153 -2.40 15.94 -10.71
C VAL A 153 -1.00 16.47 -10.42
N ALA A 154 -0.27 15.86 -9.49
CA ALA A 154 1.06 16.33 -9.11
C ALA A 154 2.14 16.09 -10.18
N MET A 155 2.04 14.99 -10.93
CA MET A 155 2.98 14.61 -12.00
C MET A 155 2.62 15.21 -13.36
N GLY A 156 1.34 15.37 -13.64
CA GLY A 156 0.80 15.79 -14.92
C GLY A 156 0.56 17.31 -15.04
N PRO A 157 0.06 17.76 -16.20
CA PRO A 157 -0.39 19.14 -16.40
C PRO A 157 -1.85 19.35 -15.94
N ALA A 158 -2.58 18.29 -15.61
CA ALA A 158 -3.98 18.37 -15.21
C ALA A 158 -4.10 19.03 -13.83
N THR A 159 -5.02 19.98 -13.69
CA THR A 159 -5.32 20.64 -12.39
C THR A 159 -6.39 19.93 -11.58
N ARG A 160 -7.12 19.01 -12.22
CA ARG A 160 -8.11 18.12 -11.62
C ARG A 160 -8.19 16.85 -12.45
N CYS A 161 -8.60 15.76 -11.81
CA CYS A 161 -8.98 14.52 -12.49
C CYS A 161 -10.06 13.82 -11.66
N SER A 162 -10.86 13.00 -12.32
CA SER A 162 -11.84 12.11 -11.71
C SER A 162 -11.38 10.67 -11.85
N GLY A 163 -11.91 9.79 -11.00
CA GLY A 163 -11.69 8.36 -11.10
C GLY A 163 -12.96 7.57 -10.80
N ILE A 164 -12.93 6.28 -11.14
CA ILE A 164 -13.92 5.32 -10.66
C ILE A 164 -13.28 3.94 -10.47
N THR A 165 -13.68 3.29 -9.38
CA THR A 165 -13.35 1.91 -9.03
C THR A 165 -14.54 1.02 -9.32
N CYS A 166 -14.32 -0.04 -10.10
CA CYS A 166 -15.34 -1.01 -10.48
C CYS A 166 -14.92 -2.42 -10.05
N ALA A 167 -15.62 -3.00 -9.07
CA ALA A 167 -15.40 -4.38 -8.65
C ALA A 167 -15.97 -5.37 -9.68
N HIS A 168 -15.20 -6.40 -10.02
CA HIS A 168 -15.69 -7.49 -10.86
C HIS A 168 -16.57 -8.44 -10.04
N ARG A 169 -17.58 -9.04 -10.68
CA ARG A 169 -18.39 -10.10 -10.03
C ARG A 169 -17.57 -11.36 -9.76
N SER A 170 -16.60 -11.67 -10.63
CA SER A 170 -15.70 -12.80 -10.49
C SER A 170 -14.42 -12.57 -11.31
N PRO A 171 -13.21 -12.82 -10.76
CA PRO A 171 -12.99 -13.15 -9.35
C PRO A 171 -13.19 -11.92 -8.44
N LEU A 172 -13.53 -12.14 -7.17
CA LEU A 172 -13.86 -11.06 -6.21
C LEU A 172 -12.68 -10.15 -5.85
N HIS A 173 -11.45 -10.58 -6.14
CA HIS A 173 -10.24 -9.78 -5.92
C HIS A 173 -9.87 -8.90 -7.12
N ARG A 174 -10.69 -8.89 -8.19
CA ARG A 174 -10.40 -8.16 -9.42
C ARG A 174 -11.20 -6.87 -9.52
N PHE A 175 -10.51 -5.81 -9.91
CA PHE A 175 -11.06 -4.46 -10.01
C PHE A 175 -10.60 -3.79 -11.30
N ASP A 176 -11.47 -2.98 -11.89
CA ASP A 176 -11.09 -1.99 -12.91
C ASP A 176 -11.00 -0.62 -12.24
N LEU A 177 -9.85 0.04 -12.36
CA LEU A 177 -9.66 1.45 -12.03
C LEU A 177 -9.65 2.25 -13.31
N PHE A 178 -10.45 3.31 -13.36
CA PHE A 178 -10.38 4.31 -14.41
C PHE A 178 -9.88 5.63 -13.80
N LEU A 179 -8.82 6.18 -14.36
CA LEU A 179 -8.24 7.46 -13.93
C LEU A 179 -8.28 8.44 -15.11
N GLU A 180 -8.94 9.58 -14.96
CA GLU A 180 -8.92 10.64 -15.97
C GLU A 180 -7.49 11.16 -16.15
N CYS A 181 -6.88 10.87 -17.30
CA CYS A 181 -5.48 11.16 -17.53
C CYS A 181 -5.17 11.21 -19.04
N GLY A 182 -4.64 12.35 -19.50
CA GLY A 182 -4.27 12.56 -20.90
C GLY A 182 -3.01 11.80 -21.34
N ASP A 183 -2.15 11.40 -20.41
CA ASP A 183 -0.89 10.68 -20.70
C ASP A 183 -0.83 9.37 -19.92
N ALA A 184 -0.91 8.24 -20.64
CA ALA A 184 -0.84 6.91 -20.04
C ALA A 184 0.39 6.69 -19.14
N ARG A 185 1.52 7.34 -19.46
CA ARG A 185 2.75 7.23 -18.67
C ARG A 185 2.61 7.88 -17.30
N VAL A 186 1.95 9.04 -17.24
CA VAL A 186 1.62 9.74 -15.98
C VAL A 186 0.69 8.88 -15.14
N GLY A 187 -0.40 8.38 -15.74
CA GLY A 187 -1.37 7.55 -15.02
C GLY A 187 -0.75 6.27 -14.46
N MET A 188 0.10 5.59 -15.24
CA MET A 188 0.78 4.39 -14.78
C MET A 188 1.81 4.69 -13.70
N ALA A 189 2.61 5.75 -13.83
CA ALA A 189 3.56 6.16 -12.80
C ALA A 189 2.85 6.47 -11.47
N ALA A 190 1.75 7.24 -11.55
CA ALA A 190 0.91 7.57 -10.41
C ALA A 190 0.34 6.31 -9.73
N LEU A 191 -0.23 5.39 -10.50
CA LEU A 191 -0.78 4.15 -9.94
C LEU A 191 0.30 3.31 -9.24
N ARG A 192 1.50 3.19 -9.82
CA ARG A 192 2.60 2.44 -9.22
C ARG A 192 3.09 3.05 -7.91
N CYS A 193 3.29 4.37 -7.92
CA CYS A 193 3.68 5.11 -6.73
C CYS A 193 2.64 4.97 -5.63
N GLY A 194 1.36 5.17 -5.96
CA GLY A 194 0.24 5.00 -5.02
C GLY A 194 0.15 3.59 -4.46
N ALA A 195 0.27 2.56 -5.31
CA ALA A 195 0.24 1.16 -4.89
C ALA A 195 1.41 0.81 -3.97
N HIS A 196 2.61 1.31 -4.27
CA HIS A 196 3.79 1.07 -3.46
C HIS A 196 3.70 1.75 -2.09
N ILE A 197 3.26 3.02 -2.04
CA ILE A 197 3.05 3.75 -0.80
C ILE A 197 1.98 3.04 0.05
N LEU A 198 0.83 2.74 -0.55
CA LEU A 198 -0.26 2.06 0.15
C LEU A 198 0.18 0.70 0.68
N HIS A 199 0.84 -0.12 -0.15
CA HIS A 199 1.36 -1.40 0.27
C HIS A 199 2.32 -1.28 1.45
N SER A 200 3.30 -0.38 1.39
CA SER A 200 4.26 -0.17 2.47
C SER A 200 3.58 0.24 3.77
N VAL A 201 2.66 1.20 3.72
CA VAL A 201 1.93 1.66 4.90
C VAL A 201 1.09 0.52 5.51
N LEU A 202 0.46 -0.31 4.69
CA LEU A 202 -0.39 -1.41 5.19
C LEU A 202 0.40 -2.59 5.73
N VAL A 203 1.53 -2.94 5.11
CA VAL A 203 2.31 -4.14 5.45
C VAL A 203 3.42 -3.83 6.45
N ARG A 204 4.08 -2.69 6.34
CA ARG A 204 5.21 -2.27 7.20
C ARG A 204 4.80 -1.31 8.30
N GLY A 205 3.65 -0.65 8.16
CA GLY A 205 3.19 0.38 9.09
C GLY A 205 3.85 1.74 8.88
N GLU A 206 4.60 1.91 7.79
CA GLU A 206 5.29 3.16 7.44
C GLU A 206 5.38 3.36 5.92
N PRO A 207 5.39 4.61 5.43
CA PRO A 207 5.58 4.88 4.02
C PRO A 207 7.01 4.59 3.58
N PRO A 208 7.25 4.36 2.28
CA PRO A 208 8.61 4.25 1.75
C PRO A 208 9.40 5.54 1.99
N ALA A 209 10.70 5.41 2.21
CA ALA A 209 11.59 6.56 2.29
C ALA A 209 11.52 7.40 1.00
N GLY A 210 11.53 8.72 1.13
CA GLY A 210 11.40 9.65 0.01
C GLY A 210 10.02 9.69 -0.66
N ALA A 211 8.98 9.04 -0.10
CA ALA A 211 7.64 9.01 -0.71
C ALA A 211 7.04 10.40 -0.98
N VAL A 212 7.32 11.37 -0.11
CA VAL A 212 6.89 12.78 -0.28
C VAL A 212 7.47 13.42 -1.56
N ARG A 213 8.56 12.88 -2.10
CA ARG A 213 9.26 13.36 -3.31
C ARG A 213 8.93 12.57 -4.57
N TYR A 214 8.10 11.53 -4.49
CA TYR A 214 7.78 10.67 -5.64
C TYR A 214 7.19 11.45 -6.79
N ALA A 215 6.20 12.31 -6.53
CA ALA A 215 5.51 13.04 -7.58
C ALA A 215 6.46 13.99 -8.33
N GLU A 216 7.26 14.75 -7.59
CA GLU A 216 8.22 15.69 -8.15
C GLU A 216 9.31 14.97 -8.96
N THR A 217 9.90 13.92 -8.38
CA THR A 217 10.96 13.14 -9.02
C THR A 217 10.41 12.41 -10.25
N ALA A 218 9.24 11.80 -10.17
CA ALA A 218 8.61 11.15 -11.33
C ALA A 218 8.29 12.15 -12.45
N ARG A 219 7.76 13.33 -12.11
CA ARG A 219 7.51 14.42 -13.06
C ARG A 219 8.79 14.86 -13.76
N TYR A 220 9.88 14.98 -13.01
CA TYR A 220 11.18 15.37 -13.54
C TYR A 220 11.68 14.42 -14.64
N PHE A 221 11.57 13.11 -14.41
CA PHE A 221 11.93 12.07 -15.40
C PHE A 221 10.91 11.92 -16.54
N LEU A 222 9.61 12.08 -16.28
CA LEU A 222 8.59 12.07 -17.34
C LEU A 222 8.83 13.17 -18.38
N ARG A 223 9.28 14.35 -17.94
CA ARG A 223 9.67 15.46 -18.83
C ARG A 223 11.00 15.23 -19.54
N ARG A 224 11.85 14.34 -19.00
CA ARG A 224 13.19 14.01 -19.51
C ARG A 224 13.29 12.53 -19.90
N SER A 225 12.24 11.99 -20.52
CA SER A 225 12.09 10.55 -20.77
C SER A 225 13.18 9.89 -21.63
N ARG A 226 14.02 10.68 -22.31
CA ARG A 226 15.16 10.21 -23.12
C ARG A 226 16.52 10.45 -22.46
N SER A 227 16.54 11.12 -21.32
CA SER A 227 17.76 11.47 -20.61
C SER A 227 18.23 10.32 -19.72
N VAL A 228 19.54 10.23 -19.58
CA VAL A 228 20.22 9.40 -18.58
C VAL A 228 20.88 10.38 -17.62
N LEU A 229 20.51 10.32 -16.34
CA LEU A 229 20.84 11.36 -15.36
C LEU A 229 21.54 10.74 -14.16
N ASN A 230 22.61 11.38 -13.69
CA ASN A 230 23.22 11.00 -12.42
C ASN A 230 22.44 11.65 -11.25
N PRO A 231 22.52 11.10 -10.02
CA PRO A 231 21.84 11.67 -8.85
C PRO A 231 22.18 13.14 -8.59
N GLY A 232 23.44 13.53 -8.79
CA GLY A 232 23.90 14.91 -8.59
C GLY A 232 23.18 15.91 -9.50
N ASP A 233 22.92 15.56 -10.76
CA ASP A 233 22.13 16.39 -11.66
C ASP A 233 20.70 16.58 -11.13
N VAL A 234 20.09 15.50 -10.62
CA VAL A 234 18.75 15.52 -10.06
C VAL A 234 18.70 16.40 -8.80
N PHE A 235 19.68 16.27 -7.91
CA PHE A 235 19.77 17.05 -6.67
C PHE A 235 20.04 18.52 -6.92
N THR A 236 20.72 18.85 -8.01
CA THR A 236 20.95 20.24 -8.43
C THR A 236 19.68 20.85 -8.99
N ASP A 237 18.93 20.09 -9.79
CA ASP A 237 17.72 20.58 -10.46
C ASP A 237 16.47 20.59 -9.57
N LEU A 238 16.38 19.73 -8.56
CA LEU A 238 15.25 19.62 -7.64
C LEU A 238 15.58 20.22 -6.28
N GLU A 239 14.80 21.20 -5.83
CA GLU A 239 14.99 21.84 -4.52
C GLU A 239 14.61 20.88 -3.38
N GLY A 240 15.48 20.70 -2.38
CA GLY A 240 15.19 20.11 -1.06
C GLY A 240 16.26 19.12 -0.60
N ASP A 241 15.93 18.21 0.33
CA ASP A 241 16.91 17.33 0.97
C ASP A 241 17.47 16.28 -0.03
N PRO A 242 18.80 16.24 -0.27
CA PRO A 242 19.42 15.23 -1.12
C PRO A 242 19.15 13.80 -0.67
N ALA A 243 19.06 13.54 0.64
CA ALA A 243 18.80 12.18 1.15
C ALA A 243 17.41 11.69 0.74
N GLU A 244 16.39 12.54 0.88
CA GLU A 244 15.02 12.20 0.47
C GLU A 244 14.90 12.00 -1.04
N LEU A 245 15.62 12.80 -1.84
CA LEU A 245 15.66 12.65 -3.29
C LEU A 245 16.35 11.34 -3.69
N GLU A 246 17.44 10.97 -3.00
CA GLU A 246 18.12 9.71 -3.23
C GLU A 246 17.22 8.51 -2.91
N ASP A 247 16.51 8.55 -1.78
CA ASP A 247 15.55 7.51 -1.41
C ASP A 247 14.40 7.40 -2.41
N ALA A 248 13.93 8.55 -2.93
CA ALA A 248 12.92 8.58 -3.98
C ALA A 248 13.43 7.94 -5.28
N LEU A 249 14.65 8.26 -5.73
CA LEU A 249 15.26 7.65 -6.92
C LEU A 249 15.35 6.13 -6.78
N ARG A 250 15.90 5.65 -5.67
CA ARG A 250 16.05 4.21 -5.39
C ARG A 250 14.69 3.51 -5.38
N SER A 251 13.69 4.10 -4.74
CA SER A 251 12.37 3.48 -4.65
C SER A 251 11.61 3.52 -5.98
N LEU A 252 11.73 4.60 -6.75
CA LEU A 252 11.19 4.70 -8.10
C LEU A 252 11.84 3.69 -9.07
N ALA A 253 13.13 3.40 -8.91
CA ALA A 253 13.79 2.31 -9.63
C ALA A 253 13.24 0.95 -9.20
N ARG A 254 13.06 0.74 -7.89
CA ARG A 254 12.54 -0.52 -7.33
C ARG A 254 11.14 -0.87 -7.84
N ILE A 255 10.27 0.13 -8.05
CA ILE A 255 8.93 -0.08 -8.61
C ILE A 255 8.90 -0.10 -10.16
N GLY A 256 10.07 -0.11 -10.78
CA GLY A 256 10.23 -0.20 -12.24
C GLY A 256 9.70 1.02 -13.00
N PHE A 257 9.78 2.22 -12.39
CA PHE A 257 9.55 3.50 -13.07
C PHE A 257 10.87 4.11 -13.58
N LEU A 258 11.98 3.85 -12.88
CA LEU A 258 13.34 4.11 -13.36
C LEU A 258 14.07 2.79 -13.60
N VAL A 259 15.08 2.83 -14.46
CA VAL A 259 16.13 1.81 -14.52
C VAL A 259 17.41 2.42 -13.97
N GLU A 260 18.09 1.65 -13.13
CA GLU A 260 19.39 1.94 -12.56
C GLU A 260 20.48 1.28 -13.43
N ASP A 261 21.31 2.08 -14.07
CA ASP A 261 22.48 1.61 -14.84
C ASP A 261 23.75 1.86 -14.01
N ARG A 262 24.46 0.78 -13.64
CA ARG A 262 25.71 0.83 -12.87
C ARG A 262 26.92 0.64 -13.77
N PHE A 263 27.86 1.58 -13.72
CA PHE A 263 29.12 1.49 -14.45
C PHE A 263 30.25 1.18 -13.48
N SER A 264 31.03 0.15 -13.81
CA SER A 264 32.12 -0.40 -12.96
C SER A 264 33.52 0.00 -13.44
N PHE A 265 33.64 0.72 -14.55
CA PHE A 265 34.93 1.03 -15.18
C PHE A 265 35.63 2.27 -14.62
N ASP A 266 34.90 3.10 -13.89
CA ASP A 266 35.34 4.27 -13.16
C ASP A 266 35.12 3.98 -11.67
N PHE A 267 36.19 4.00 -10.88
CA PHE A 267 36.27 3.59 -9.47
C PHE A 267 35.28 4.30 -8.50
N SER A 268 34.38 5.14 -9.00
CA SER A 268 33.29 5.80 -8.29
C SER A 268 31.96 5.03 -8.25
N GLY A 269 31.81 3.93 -9.01
CA GLY A 269 30.56 3.15 -9.00
C GLY A 269 29.34 3.99 -9.41
N THR A 270 29.54 4.86 -10.41
CA THR A 270 28.57 5.88 -10.83
C THR A 270 27.23 5.22 -11.19
N VAL A 271 26.18 5.62 -10.48
CA VAL A 271 24.79 5.19 -10.74
C VAL A 271 24.15 6.21 -11.67
N LEU A 272 23.56 5.74 -12.76
CA LEU A 272 22.72 6.55 -13.63
C LEU A 272 21.27 6.06 -13.60
N TYR A 273 20.34 6.99 -13.65
CA TYR A 273 18.91 6.71 -13.73
C TYR A 273 18.37 7.14 -15.10
N ARG A 274 17.50 6.31 -15.65
CA ARG A 274 16.71 6.63 -16.84
C ARG A 274 15.26 6.28 -16.63
N TYR A 275 14.38 7.06 -17.25
CA TYR A 275 12.96 6.73 -17.30
C TYR A 275 12.76 5.39 -18.00
N HIS A 276 12.03 4.49 -17.35
CA HIS A 276 11.60 3.24 -17.94
C HIS A 276 10.35 2.77 -17.22
N LEU A 277 9.22 2.77 -17.91
CA LEU A 277 8.00 2.20 -17.36
C LEU A 277 7.91 0.73 -17.80
N SER A 278 8.27 -0.18 -16.88
CA SER A 278 8.09 -1.62 -17.12
C SER A 278 6.64 -1.92 -17.56
N PRO A 279 6.37 -2.91 -18.42
CA PRO A 279 5.00 -3.30 -18.75
C PRO A 279 4.25 -3.98 -17.60
N SER A 280 4.97 -4.52 -16.61
CA SER A 280 4.42 -5.15 -15.40
C SER A 280 4.88 -4.40 -14.15
N LEU A 281 4.05 -4.40 -13.09
CA LEU A 281 4.56 -4.09 -11.76
C LEU A 281 5.59 -5.19 -11.41
N PRO A 282 6.81 -4.86 -10.97
CA PRO A 282 7.74 -5.88 -10.55
C PRO A 282 7.07 -6.72 -9.43
N PRO A 283 7.17 -8.07 -9.46
CA PRO A 283 6.77 -8.88 -8.32
C PRO A 283 7.55 -8.39 -7.11
N ASN A 284 6.90 -8.41 -5.94
CA ASN A 284 7.29 -7.70 -4.73
C ASN A 284 8.77 -7.21 -4.72
N PRO A 285 9.03 -5.89 -4.72
CA PRO A 285 10.35 -5.29 -4.95
C PRO A 285 11.52 -5.76 -4.07
N GLU A 286 11.30 -6.67 -3.12
CA GLU A 286 12.29 -7.21 -2.19
C GLU A 286 13.02 -8.46 -2.71
N ASN A 287 12.56 -9.12 -3.77
CA ASN A 287 13.23 -10.33 -4.29
C ASN A 287 14.42 -10.03 -5.23
N ILE A 288 14.88 -8.79 -5.34
CA ILE A 288 15.99 -8.40 -6.25
C ILE A 288 17.35 -8.36 -5.52
N PHE A 289 17.36 -8.42 -4.19
CA PHE A 289 18.59 -8.52 -3.39
C PHE A 289 18.42 -9.50 -2.23
N THR A 290 18.34 -10.79 -2.55
CA THR A 290 18.79 -11.87 -1.65
C THR A 290 19.86 -12.69 -2.35
#